data_AF-Q3C058-F1
#
_entry.id   AF-Q3C058-F1
#
_cell.length_a   1.000
_cell.length_b   1.000
_cell.length_c   1.000
_cell.angle_alpha   90.00
_cell.angle_beta   90.00
_cell.angle_gamma   90.00
#
_symmetry.space_group_name_H-M   'P 1'
#
loop_
_entity.id
_entity.type
_entity.pdbx_description
1 polymer ?
#
loop_
_entity_poly.entity_id
_entity_poly.type
_entity_poly.pdbx_seq_one_letter_code
_entity_poly.pdbx_strand_id
1 'polypeptide(L)'
;MQVVSQQRPSVVTTQRSSLDLAQDFYKRHQRIDVADTLLNDLAYLYASEALGADECEAFVERMAEEEHMKAIRLDFCHCCMAVNAALYLDDQGVYEAFLPLLDLDDEDDALADMKRFVLRKLGEDHEELAADEGAFRARVLLALSRI
;
A
#
# COMPACT_ATOMS: atom_id res chain seq x y z
N MET A 1 2.61 56.53 -33.47
CA MET A 1 1.80 55.34 -33.16
C MET A 1 2.66 54.37 -32.35
N GLN A 2 2.39 54.25 -31.04
CA GLN A 2 3.06 53.29 -30.16
C GLN A 2 2.31 51.95 -30.23
N VAL A 3 3.01 50.87 -30.56
CA VAL A 3 2.47 49.51 -30.51
C VAL A 3 2.77 48.96 -29.12
N VAL A 4 1.76 48.96 -28.24
CA VAL A 4 1.86 48.35 -26.91
C VAL A 4 1.73 46.84 -27.09
N SER A 5 2.86 46.14 -27.03
CA SER A 5 2.89 44.68 -27.05
C SER A 5 2.39 44.16 -25.71
N GLN A 6 1.14 43.67 -25.68
CA GLN A 6 0.59 42.98 -24.51
C GLN A 6 1.25 41.60 -24.38
N GLN A 7 2.24 41.48 -23.49
CA GLN A 7 2.69 40.17 -23.02
C GLN A 7 1.57 39.53 -22.21
N ARG A 8 0.95 38.47 -22.76
CA ARG A 8 0.10 37.58 -21.97
C ARG A 8 0.97 36.86 -20.95
N PRO A 9 0.58 36.80 -19.66
CA PRO A 9 1.27 35.94 -18.71
C PRO A 9 1.03 34.49 -19.14
N SER A 10 2.10 33.81 -19.54
CA SER A 10 2.10 32.36 -19.69
C SER A 10 1.84 31.77 -18.32
N VAL A 11 0.65 31.23 -18.12
CA VAL A 11 0.35 30.40 -16.94
C VAL A 11 1.24 29.17 -17.06
N VAL A 12 2.34 29.17 -16.31
CA VAL A 12 3.14 27.97 -16.09
C VAL A 12 2.29 27.07 -15.19
N THR A 13 1.48 26.22 -15.81
CA THR A 13 0.94 25.05 -15.13
C THR A 13 2.13 24.14 -14.87
N THR A 14 2.71 24.21 -13.68
CA THR A 14 3.70 23.23 -13.22
C THR A 14 3.00 21.89 -13.18
N GLN A 15 3.14 21.10 -14.24
CA GLN A 15 2.69 19.72 -14.30
C GLN A 15 3.48 18.97 -13.22
N ARG A 16 2.85 18.72 -12.07
CA ARG A 16 3.47 17.94 -10.99
C ARG A 16 3.83 16.58 -11.54
N SER A 17 5.02 16.09 -11.18
CA SER A 17 5.45 14.78 -11.63
C SER A 17 4.54 13.71 -11.02
N SER A 18 4.43 12.58 -11.70
CA SER A 18 3.74 11.39 -11.20
C SER A 18 4.22 11.00 -9.79
N LEU A 19 5.52 11.15 -9.53
CA LEU A 19 6.12 10.93 -8.22
C LEU A 19 5.58 11.88 -7.14
N ASP A 20 5.36 13.16 -7.47
CA ASP A 20 4.80 14.14 -6.53
C ASP A 20 3.36 13.79 -6.14
N LEU A 21 2.56 13.28 -7.09
CA LEU A 21 1.17 12.86 -6.85
C LEU A 21 1.11 11.65 -5.91
N ALA A 22 1.98 10.66 -6.12
CA ALA A 22 2.11 9.50 -5.25
C ALA A 22 2.59 9.89 -3.84
N GLN A 23 3.60 10.77 -3.73
CA GLN A 23 4.07 11.26 -2.43
C GLN A 23 3.00 12.07 -1.68
N ASP A 24 2.21 12.88 -2.37
CA ASP A 24 1.10 13.62 -1.77
C ASP A 24 -0.04 12.69 -1.33
N PHE A 25 -0.30 11.60 -2.08
CA PHE A 25 -1.20 10.55 -1.63
C PHE A 25 -0.68 9.92 -0.34
N TYR A 26 0.60 9.55 -0.29
CA TYR A 26 1.24 8.95 0.88
C TYR A 26 1.17 9.86 2.11
N LYS A 27 1.62 11.11 2.00
CA LYS A 27 1.62 12.07 3.13
C LYS A 27 0.22 12.29 3.72
N ARG A 28 -0.82 12.23 2.89
CA ARG A 28 -2.22 12.35 3.34
C ARG A 28 -2.72 11.13 4.12
N HIS A 29 -2.18 9.95 3.82
CA HIS A 29 -2.64 8.67 4.37
C HIS A 29 -1.62 7.97 5.29
N GLN A 30 -0.45 8.57 5.53
CA GLN A 30 0.61 8.02 6.40
C GLN A 30 0.24 7.98 7.89
N ARG A 31 -0.80 8.70 8.32
CA ARG A 31 -1.28 8.77 9.72
C ARG A 31 -2.48 7.87 9.98
N ILE A 32 -2.49 6.65 9.44
CA ILE A 32 -3.51 5.68 9.81
C ILE A 32 -3.12 5.09 11.16
N ASP A 33 -3.87 5.45 12.20
CA ASP A 33 -3.79 4.77 13.50
C ASP A 33 -4.50 3.42 13.37
N VAL A 34 -3.72 2.34 13.39
CA VAL A 34 -4.24 0.96 13.38
C VAL A 34 -4.32 0.47 14.81
N ALA A 35 -5.52 0.07 15.23
CA ALA A 35 -5.76 -0.44 16.57
C ALA A 35 -5.07 -1.80 16.79
N ASP A 36 -4.51 -2.00 17.99
CA ASP A 36 -3.80 -3.24 18.33
C ASP A 36 -4.68 -4.49 18.24
N THR A 37 -5.98 -4.36 18.54
CA THR A 37 -6.94 -5.47 18.38
C THR A 37 -7.04 -5.93 16.94
N LEU A 38 -7.03 -5.00 15.98
CA LEU A 38 -7.07 -5.34 14.56
C LEU A 38 -5.78 -6.04 14.11
N LEU A 39 -4.64 -5.62 14.64
CA LEU A 39 -3.34 -6.26 14.35
C LEU A 39 -3.26 -7.67 14.93
N ASN A 40 -3.81 -7.89 16.13
CA ASN A 40 -3.94 -9.22 16.72
C ASN A 40 -4.89 -10.12 15.91
N ASP A 41 -6.05 -9.60 15.51
CA ASP A 41 -6.99 -10.32 14.65
C ASP A 41 -6.35 -10.69 13.32
N LEU A 42 -5.53 -9.81 12.75
CA LEU A 42 -4.78 -10.05 11.53
C LEU A 42 -3.72 -11.14 11.69
N ALA A 43 -2.95 -11.11 12.78
CA ALA A 43 -1.96 -12.16 13.09
C ALA A 43 -2.64 -13.52 13.27
N TYR A 44 -3.78 -13.54 13.96
CA TYR A 44 -4.60 -14.75 14.11
C TYR A 44 -5.15 -15.26 12.77
N LEU A 45 -5.70 -14.35 11.95
CA LEU A 45 -6.23 -14.69 10.64
C LEU A 45 -5.15 -15.33 9.76
N TYR A 46 -3.98 -14.69 9.66
CA TYR A 46 -2.84 -15.24 8.95
C TYR A 46 -2.45 -16.62 9.50
N ALA A 47 -2.27 -16.75 10.81
CA ALA A 47 -1.89 -18.01 11.42
C ALA A 47 -2.89 -19.14 11.17
N SER A 48 -4.19 -18.82 11.17
CA SER A 48 -5.26 -19.78 10.94
C SER A 48 -5.38 -20.26 9.49
N GLU A 49 -4.98 -19.43 8.53
CA GLU A 49 -5.14 -19.71 7.09
C GLU A 49 -3.85 -20.15 6.40
N ALA A 50 -2.70 -19.68 6.89
CA ALA A 50 -1.39 -19.89 6.25
C ALA A 50 -0.51 -20.90 7.00
N LEU A 51 -0.72 -21.10 8.30
CA LEU A 51 0.10 -21.98 9.13
C LEU A 51 -0.63 -23.28 9.50
N GLY A 52 0.13 -24.27 9.97
CA GLY A 52 -0.43 -25.48 10.57
C GLY A 52 -1.07 -25.19 11.93
N ALA A 53 -2.06 -25.99 12.33
CA ALA A 53 -2.77 -25.82 13.61
C ALA A 53 -1.83 -25.80 14.82
N ASP A 54 -0.75 -26.59 14.79
CA ASP A 54 0.22 -26.70 15.87
C ASP A 54 1.18 -25.49 15.98
N GLU A 55 1.24 -24.65 14.95
CA GLU A 55 2.14 -23.48 14.86
C GLU A 55 1.42 -22.16 15.18
N CYS A 56 0.08 -22.19 15.18
CA CYS A 56 -0.76 -21.00 15.28
C CYS A 56 -0.62 -20.27 16.62
N GLU A 57 -0.68 -20.99 17.75
CA GLU A 57 -0.58 -20.39 19.08
C GLU A 57 0.80 -19.73 19.30
N ALA A 58 1.88 -20.44 18.98
CA ALA A 58 3.24 -19.93 19.09
C ALA A 58 3.49 -18.72 18.19
N PHE A 59 2.91 -18.70 16.98
CA PHE A 59 3.03 -17.57 16.07
C PHE A 59 2.32 -16.33 16.64
N VAL A 60 1.08 -16.47 17.09
CA VAL A 60 0.29 -15.34 17.63
C VAL A 60 0.95 -14.75 18.87
N GLU A 61 1.49 -15.59 19.76
CA GLU A 61 2.24 -15.11 20.93
C GLU A 61 3.49 -14.30 20.53
N ARG A 62 4.26 -14.78 19.56
CA ARG A 62 5.44 -14.06 19.04
C ARG A 62 5.05 -12.73 18.40
N MET A 63 3.99 -12.71 17.60
CA MET A 63 3.54 -11.49 16.92
C MET A 63 2.94 -10.45 17.86
N ALA A 64 2.49 -10.85 19.06
CA ALA A 64 2.00 -9.94 20.10
C ALA A 64 3.12 -9.14 20.79
N GLU A 65 4.39 -9.48 20.57
CA GLU A 65 5.53 -8.70 21.06
C GLU A 65 5.55 -7.30 20.43
N GLU A 66 5.95 -6.28 21.21
CA GLU A 66 5.83 -4.87 20.81
C GLU A 66 6.58 -4.53 19.51
N GLU A 67 7.73 -5.17 19.28
CA GLU A 67 8.54 -4.98 18.07
C GLU A 67 7.84 -5.52 16.82
N HIS A 68 7.33 -6.76 16.89
CA HIS A 68 6.56 -7.37 15.81
C HIS A 68 5.26 -6.60 15.55
N MET A 69 4.54 -6.17 16.59
CA MET A 69 3.34 -5.34 16.44
C MET A 69 3.62 -4.00 15.74
N LYS A 70 4.79 -3.39 15.95
CA LYS A 70 5.20 -2.19 15.21
C LYS A 70 5.48 -2.50 13.73
N ALA A 71 6.14 -3.60 13.44
CA ALA A 71 6.42 -4.05 12.07
C ALA A 71 5.11 -4.37 11.32
N ILE A 72 4.24 -5.22 11.88
CA ILE A 72 2.94 -5.58 11.30
C ILE A 72 2.09 -4.32 11.05
N ARG A 73 2.08 -3.36 11.98
CA ARG A 73 1.35 -2.09 11.79
C ARG A 73 1.84 -1.34 10.57
N LEU A 74 3.15 -1.24 10.42
CA LEU A 74 3.78 -0.55 9.29
C LEU A 74 3.44 -1.26 7.97
N ASP A 75 3.56 -2.60 7.94
CA ASP A 75 3.24 -3.40 6.76
C ASP A 75 1.77 -3.35 6.37
N PHE A 76 0.86 -3.41 7.35
CA PHE A 76 -0.56 -3.24 7.11
C PHE A 76 -0.85 -1.88 6.46
N CYS A 77 -0.26 -0.79 6.97
CA CYS A 77 -0.38 0.53 6.36
C CYS A 77 0.13 0.55 4.92
N HIS A 78 1.29 -0.06 4.64
CA HIS A 78 1.83 -0.16 3.29
C HIS A 78 0.89 -0.91 2.34
N CYS A 79 0.33 -2.04 2.78
CA CYS A 79 -0.63 -2.80 2.00
C CYS A 79 -1.91 -2.00 1.70
N CYS A 80 -2.48 -1.31 2.70
CA CYS A 80 -3.63 -0.42 2.47
C CYS A 80 -3.32 0.71 1.48
N MET A 81 -2.12 1.28 1.54
CA MET A 81 -1.72 2.33 0.60
C MET A 81 -1.52 1.79 -0.82
N ALA A 82 -0.95 0.59 -0.97
CA ALA A 82 -0.81 -0.07 -2.27
C ALA A 82 -2.17 -0.33 -2.93
N VAL A 83 -3.12 -0.88 -2.17
CA VAL A 83 -4.48 -1.17 -2.67
C VAL A 83 -5.20 0.12 -3.04
N ASN A 84 -5.13 1.15 -2.19
CA ASN A 84 -5.72 2.44 -2.54
C ASN A 84 -5.06 3.08 -3.77
N ALA A 85 -3.74 3.00 -3.90
CA ALA A 85 -3.04 3.46 -5.09
C ALA A 85 -3.49 2.70 -6.33
N ALA A 86 -3.66 1.38 -6.24
CA ALA A 86 -4.16 0.55 -7.32
C ALA A 86 -5.60 0.91 -7.75
N LEU A 87 -6.46 1.26 -6.78
CA LEU A 87 -7.86 1.65 -6.99
C LEU A 87 -8.01 3.05 -7.61
N TYR A 88 -7.26 4.03 -7.11
CA TYR A 88 -7.52 5.45 -7.40
C TYR A 88 -6.57 6.08 -8.42
N LEU A 89 -5.44 5.44 -8.75
CA LEU A 89 -4.51 5.98 -9.74
C LEU A 89 -4.81 5.40 -11.11
N ASP A 90 -5.44 6.18 -11.98
CA ASP A 90 -5.73 5.75 -13.35
C ASP A 90 -4.47 5.60 -14.23
N ASP A 91 -3.38 6.27 -13.87
CA ASP A 91 -2.13 6.29 -14.63
C ASP A 91 -1.14 5.21 -14.13
N GLN A 92 -0.77 4.30 -15.03
CA GLN A 92 0.14 3.19 -14.76
C GLN A 92 1.57 3.64 -14.40
N GLY A 93 2.07 4.71 -15.02
CA GLY A 93 3.42 5.23 -14.73
C GLY A 93 3.51 5.88 -13.34
N VAL A 94 2.42 6.50 -12.87
CA VAL A 94 2.30 6.99 -11.48
C VAL A 94 2.30 5.83 -10.50
N TYR A 95 1.52 4.79 -10.79
CA TYR A 95 1.47 3.59 -9.95
C TYR A 95 2.84 2.90 -9.86
N GLU A 96 3.53 2.72 -10.98
CA GLU A 96 4.85 2.09 -11.00
C GLU A 96 5.91 2.90 -10.25
N ALA A 97 5.84 4.23 -10.31
CA ALA A 97 6.72 5.11 -9.53
C ALA A 97 6.47 5.02 -8.01
N PHE A 98 5.30 4.53 -7.59
CA PHE A 98 4.96 4.29 -6.18
C PHE A 98 5.50 2.97 -5.65
N LEU A 99 5.62 1.93 -6.49
CA LEU A 99 6.01 0.58 -6.08
C LEU A 99 7.31 0.46 -5.27
N PRO A 100 8.39 1.22 -5.55
CA PRO A 100 9.61 1.15 -4.75
C PRO A 100 9.43 1.54 -3.28
N LEU A 101 8.30 2.16 -2.91
CA LEU A 101 7.97 2.46 -1.52
C LEU A 101 7.41 1.25 -0.76
N LEU A 102 7.06 0.17 -1.46
CA LEU A 102 6.61 -1.10 -0.88
C LEU A 102 7.78 -2.06 -0.59
N ASP A 103 8.91 -1.86 -1.26
CA ASP A 103 10.17 -2.56 -0.99
C ASP A 103 10.67 -2.11 0.39
N LEU A 104 10.30 -2.87 1.42
CA LEU A 104 11.00 -2.85 2.69
C LEU A 104 11.88 -4.09 2.73
N ASP A 105 13.12 -3.94 3.20
CA ASP A 105 13.96 -5.08 3.58
C ASP A 105 13.34 -5.70 4.84
N ASP A 106 12.34 -6.56 4.64
CA ASP A 106 11.79 -7.40 5.68
C ASP A 106 12.79 -8.54 5.90
N GLU A 107 13.67 -8.41 6.91
CA GLU A 107 14.66 -9.44 7.27
C GLU A 107 14.01 -10.74 7.82
N ASP A 108 12.71 -10.68 8.14
CA ASP A 108 11.91 -11.81 8.64
C ASP A 108 10.96 -12.34 7.55
N ASP A 109 11.26 -13.54 7.05
CA ASP A 109 10.47 -14.26 6.05
C ASP A 109 8.99 -14.39 6.45
N ALA A 110 8.68 -14.51 7.75
CA ALA A 110 7.31 -14.64 8.23
C ALA A 110 6.54 -13.32 8.14
N LEU A 111 7.21 -12.18 8.40
CA LEU A 111 6.60 -10.86 8.21
C LEU A 111 6.38 -10.58 6.72
N ALA A 112 7.34 -10.93 5.87
CA ALA A 112 7.21 -10.81 4.42
C ALA A 112 6.03 -11.65 3.89
N ASP A 113 5.87 -12.90 4.35
CA ASP A 113 4.73 -13.73 3.95
C ASP A 113 3.38 -13.18 4.46
N MET A 114 3.35 -12.74 5.72
CA MET A 114 2.16 -12.10 6.30
C MET A 114 1.77 -10.83 5.54
N LYS A 115 2.73 -10.02 5.11
CA LYS A 115 2.50 -8.83 4.27
C LYS A 115 1.92 -9.18 2.91
N ARG A 116 2.44 -10.22 2.24
CA ARG A 116 1.85 -10.75 0.99
C ARG A 116 0.44 -11.29 1.21
N PHE A 117 0.17 -11.93 2.35
CA PHE A 117 -1.17 -12.38 2.71
C PHE A 117 -2.14 -11.20 2.88
N VAL A 118 -1.76 -10.18 3.65
CA VAL A 118 -2.57 -8.96 3.87
C VAL A 118 -2.90 -8.29 2.55
N LEU A 119 -1.89 -8.07 1.70
CA LEU A 119 -2.06 -7.39 0.43
C LEU A 119 -3.04 -8.13 -0.50
N ARG A 120 -2.98 -9.48 -0.52
CA ARG A 120 -3.94 -10.31 -1.26
C ARG A 120 -5.36 -10.13 -0.75
N LYS A 121 -5.58 -10.25 0.57
CA LYS A 121 -6.92 -10.14 1.18
C LYS A 121 -7.54 -8.77 0.94
N LEU A 122 -6.79 -7.69 1.17
CA LEU A 122 -7.26 -6.34 0.88
C LEU A 122 -7.55 -6.16 -0.62
N GLY A 123 -6.71 -6.73 -1.50
CA GLY A 123 -6.95 -6.70 -2.94
C GLY A 123 -8.21 -7.45 -3.37
N GLU A 124 -8.55 -8.56 -2.70
CA GLU A 124 -9.79 -9.32 -2.93
C GLU A 124 -11.03 -8.53 -2.48
N ASP A 125 -11.01 -7.97 -1.26
CA ASP A 125 -12.15 -7.22 -0.71
C ASP A 125 -12.52 -5.98 -1.53
N HIS A 126 -11.55 -5.40 -2.25
CA HIS A 126 -11.73 -4.19 -3.05
C HIS A 126 -12.03 -4.44 -4.54
N GLU A 127 -12.03 -5.70 -5.00
CA GLU A 127 -12.32 -6.06 -6.40
C GLU A 127 -13.67 -5.50 -6.87
N GLU A 128 -14.71 -5.65 -6.05
CA GLU A 128 -16.08 -5.23 -6.37
C GLU A 128 -16.24 -3.70 -6.45
N LEU A 129 -15.28 -2.95 -5.92
CA LEU A 129 -15.30 -1.49 -5.85
C LEU A 129 -14.55 -0.82 -7.01
N ALA A 130 -13.73 -1.58 -7.76
CA ALA A 130 -12.90 -1.03 -8.83
C ALA A 130 -13.74 -0.72 -10.08
N ALA A 131 -13.56 0.48 -10.65
CA ALA A 131 -14.20 0.86 -11.90
C ALA A 131 -13.65 0.09 -13.11
N ASP A 132 -12.37 -0.29 -13.05
CA ASP A 132 -11.69 -1.18 -13.99
C ASP A 132 -10.99 -2.30 -13.19
N GLU A 133 -11.72 -3.40 -13.00
CA GLU A 133 -11.30 -4.58 -12.24
C GLU A 133 -9.98 -5.17 -12.78
N GLY A 134 -9.83 -5.25 -14.11
CA GLY A 134 -8.66 -5.84 -14.75
C GLY A 134 -7.39 -5.04 -14.49
N ALA A 135 -7.47 -3.72 -14.63
CA ALA A 135 -6.36 -2.82 -14.31
C ALA A 135 -6.01 -2.87 -12.82
N PHE A 136 -7.02 -2.86 -11.94
CA PHE A 136 -6.83 -2.99 -10.50
C PHE A 136 -6.11 -4.30 -10.13
N ARG A 137 -6.58 -5.44 -10.64
CA ARG A 137 -5.96 -6.76 -10.40
C ARG A 137 -4.51 -6.81 -10.88
N ALA A 138 -4.22 -6.28 -12.07
CA ALA A 138 -2.87 -6.22 -12.59
C ALA A 138 -1.93 -5.39 -11.69
N ARG A 139 -2.43 -4.28 -11.14
CA ARG A 139 -1.67 -3.45 -10.19
C ARG A 139 -1.41 -4.18 -8.87
N VAL A 140 -2.43 -4.80 -8.27
CA VAL A 140 -2.26 -5.59 -7.03
C VAL A 140 -1.23 -6.70 -7.22
N LEU A 141 -1.28 -7.43 -8.34
CA LEU A 141 -0.30 -8.47 -8.68
C LEU A 141 1.13 -7.91 -8.81
N LEU A 142 1.26 -6.73 -9.40
CA LEU A 142 2.55 -6.06 -9.52
C LEU A 142 3.10 -5.61 -8.15
N ALA A 143 2.26 -5.15 -7.23
CA ALA A 143 2.68 -4.88 -5.85
C ALA A 143 3.10 -6.16 -5.11
N LEU A 144 2.40 -7.28 -5.31
CA LEU A 144 2.79 -8.57 -4.74
C LEU A 144 4.16 -9.06 -5.20
N SER A 145 4.57 -8.74 -6.44
CA SER A 145 5.90 -9.12 -6.94
C SER A 145 7.07 -8.31 -6.37
N ARG A 146 6.79 -7.30 -5.53
CA ARG A 146 7.79 -6.41 -4.92
C ARG A 146 8.21 -6.88 -3.53
N ILE A 147 7.25 -7.42 -2.78
CA ILE A 147 7.47 -8.01 -1.46
C ILE A 147 8.12 -9.37 -1.65
#